data_AF-A0A665WI46-F1
#
_entry.id   AF-A0A665WI46-F1
#
_cell.length_a   1.000
_cell.length_b   1.000
_cell.length_c   1.000
_cell.angle_alpha   90.00
_cell.angle_beta   90.00
_cell.angle_gamma   90.00
#
_symmetry.space_group_name_H-M   'P 1'
#
loop_
_entity.id
_entity.type
_entity.pdbx_description
1 polymer ?
#
loop_
_entity_poly.entity_id
_entity_poly.type
_entity_poly.pdbx_seq_one_letter_code
_entity_poly.pdbx_strand_id
1 'polypeptide(L)'
;MHAKHKGHEAMHAEMVLILIVTLVVAQLVLVQWKQRHPKSYNYYSASGMPTKHLSDNICAVCGQPILVDVSEEGIIENTYRLSCNHVFHEFCIRGWCIVGKKQMCPYCKEKVDLKRMFSNPWERPHVMYGQLLDWLRYLVAWQPVIIGFVQGINYVLGLE
;
A
#
# COMPACT_ATOMS: atom_id res chain seq x y z
N MET A 1 59.84 18.00 -24.12
CA MET A 1 59.38 16.60 -23.96
C MET A 1 57.91 16.46 -23.52
N HIS A 2 57.11 17.54 -23.39
CA HIS A 2 55.72 17.47 -22.90
C HIS A 2 54.62 17.21 -23.96
N ALA A 3 54.92 17.28 -25.27
CA ALA A 3 53.88 17.12 -26.31
C ALA A 3 53.55 15.65 -26.62
N LYS A 4 54.52 14.72 -26.48
CA LYS A 4 54.35 13.32 -26.90
C LYS A 4 53.53 12.47 -25.90
N HIS A 5 53.55 12.82 -24.61
CA HIS A 5 52.69 12.18 -23.59
C HIS A 5 51.22 12.59 -23.69
N LYS A 6 50.93 13.79 -24.19
CA LYS A 6 49.56 14.31 -24.30
C LYS A 6 48.68 13.50 -25.25
N GLY A 7 49.25 12.95 -26.32
CA GLY A 7 48.55 12.07 -27.27
C GLY A 7 48.27 10.67 -26.71
N HIS A 8 49.20 10.11 -25.92
CA HIS A 8 49.00 8.82 -25.26
C HIS A 8 47.96 8.91 -24.15
N GLU A 9 47.97 9.99 -23.36
CA GLU A 9 46.95 10.23 -22.33
C GLU A 9 45.56 10.50 -22.93
N ALA A 10 45.47 11.19 -24.08
CA ALA A 10 44.22 11.36 -24.80
C ALA A 10 43.65 10.00 -25.27
N MET A 11 44.50 9.09 -25.76
CA MET A 11 44.06 7.74 -26.15
C MET A 11 43.61 6.88 -24.96
N HIS A 12 44.29 6.98 -23.81
CA HIS A 12 43.82 6.33 -22.58
C HIS A 12 42.49 6.89 -22.10
N ALA A 13 42.32 8.21 -22.14
CA ALA A 13 41.08 8.87 -21.74
C ALA A 13 39.90 8.45 -22.64
N GLU A 14 40.08 8.37 -23.95
CA GLU A 14 39.03 7.93 -24.89
C GLU A 14 38.63 6.46 -24.66
N MET A 15 39.61 5.56 -24.49
CA MET A 15 39.34 4.15 -24.20
C MET A 15 38.60 3.98 -22.86
N VAL A 16 38.98 4.72 -21.82
CA VAL A 16 38.32 4.70 -20.51
C VAL A 16 36.89 5.23 -20.59
N LEU A 17 36.66 6.31 -21.34
CA LEU A 17 35.32 6.87 -21.52
C LEU A 17 34.38 5.90 -22.26
N ILE A 18 34.86 5.25 -23.33
CA ILE A 18 34.08 4.24 -24.05
C ILE A 18 33.79 3.04 -23.15
N LEU A 19 34.76 2.57 -22.36
CA LEU A 19 34.58 1.49 -21.40
C LEU A 19 33.52 1.85 -20.34
N ILE A 20 33.56 3.06 -19.78
CA ILE A 20 32.59 3.51 -18.79
C ILE A 20 31.19 3.57 -19.40
N VAL A 21 31.04 4.18 -20.59
CA VAL A 21 29.73 4.29 -21.26
C VAL A 21 29.16 2.90 -21.58
N THR A 22 29.97 2.00 -22.11
CA THR A 22 29.51 0.63 -22.44
C THR A 22 29.13 -0.16 -21.20
N LEU A 23 29.87 -0.04 -20.09
CA LEU A 23 29.53 -0.68 -18.82
C LEU A 23 28.24 -0.11 -18.22
N VAL A 24 28.04 1.20 -18.25
CA VAL A 24 26.80 1.84 -17.76
C VAL A 24 25.60 1.40 -18.59
N VAL A 25 25.71 1.42 -19.92
CA VAL A 25 24.62 0.97 -20.80
C VAL A 25 24.32 -0.51 -20.59
N ALA A 26 25.35 -1.36 -20.49
CA ALA A 26 25.17 -2.79 -20.21
C ALA A 26 24.47 -3.01 -18.86
N GLN A 27 24.87 -2.29 -17.81
CA GLN A 27 24.24 -2.37 -16.49
C GLN A 27 22.77 -1.90 -16.54
N LEU A 28 22.47 -0.80 -17.23
CA LEU A 28 21.09 -0.33 -17.41
C LEU A 28 20.24 -1.36 -18.17
N VAL A 29 20.77 -1.94 -19.24
CA VAL A 29 20.09 -2.99 -20.02
C VAL A 29 19.86 -4.23 -19.15
N LEU A 30 20.86 -4.68 -18.39
CA LEU A 30 20.73 -5.83 -17.49
C LEU A 30 19.71 -5.59 -16.37
N VAL A 31 19.67 -4.39 -15.79
CA VAL A 31 18.69 -4.02 -14.76
C VAL A 31 17.28 -3.94 -15.36
N GLN A 32 17.12 -3.31 -16.52
CA GLN A 32 15.83 -3.24 -17.23
C GLN A 32 15.34 -4.61 -17.68
N TRP A 33 16.25 -5.47 -18.17
CA TRP A 33 15.95 -6.85 -18.54
C TRP A 33 15.55 -7.70 -17.32
N LYS A 34 16.27 -7.58 -16.19
CA LYS A 34 15.93 -8.26 -14.93
C LYS A 34 14.55 -7.82 -14.40
N GLN A 35 14.23 -6.53 -14.49
CA GLN A 35 12.92 -6.01 -14.07
C GLN A 35 11.80 -6.45 -15.02
N ARG A 36 12.06 -6.52 -16.33
CA ARG A 36 11.07 -6.91 -17.35
C ARG A 36 10.84 -8.42 -17.46
N HIS A 37 11.85 -9.24 -17.17
CA HIS A 37 11.77 -10.70 -17.21
C HIS A 37 12.21 -11.36 -15.90
N PRO A 38 11.41 -11.28 -14.82
CA PRO A 38 11.69 -11.95 -13.54
C PRO A 38 11.63 -13.48 -13.63
N LYS A 39 11.05 -14.02 -14.72
CA LYS A 39 10.95 -15.46 -14.96
C LYS A 39 12.31 -16.04 -15.40
N SER A 40 13.01 -15.41 -16.36
CA SER A 40 14.28 -15.92 -16.92
C SER A 40 15.47 -15.81 -15.96
N TYR A 41 15.50 -14.83 -15.06
CA TYR A 41 16.58 -14.71 -14.04
C TYR A 41 16.43 -15.74 -12.88
N ASN A 42 15.24 -16.27 -12.66
CA ASN A 42 14.96 -17.24 -11.58
C ASN A 42 15.18 -18.71 -11.97
N TYR A 43 15.86 -19.02 -13.08
CA TYR A 43 16.13 -20.41 -13.50
C TYR A 43 17.40 -21.01 -12.87
N TYR A 44 17.44 -21.03 -11.53
CA TYR A 44 18.21 -21.98 -10.72
C TYR A 44 17.18 -22.58 -9.74
N SER A 45 16.89 -23.88 -9.61
CA SER A 45 17.54 -25.13 -10.02
C SER A 45 16.45 -26.22 -10.21
N ALA A 46 16.78 -27.32 -10.90
CA ALA A 46 15.95 -28.53 -11.04
C ALA A 46 15.69 -29.30 -9.72
N SER A 47 16.12 -28.78 -8.58
CA SER A 47 15.85 -29.28 -7.22
C SER A 47 15.80 -28.19 -6.13
N GLY A 48 15.63 -26.91 -6.50
CA GLY A 48 16.16 -25.77 -5.71
C GLY A 48 15.18 -24.80 -5.02
N MET A 49 13.89 -25.07 -4.92
CA MET A 49 13.01 -24.33 -4.00
C MET A 49 12.35 -25.35 -3.08
N PRO A 50 12.41 -25.20 -1.74
CA PRO A 50 11.46 -25.93 -0.92
C PRO A 50 10.11 -25.36 -1.34
N THR A 51 9.34 -26.12 -2.11
CA THR A 51 7.89 -25.97 -2.07
C THR A 51 7.57 -26.20 -0.61
N LYS A 52 7.53 -25.13 0.19
CA LYS A 52 6.92 -25.16 1.51
C LYS A 52 5.50 -25.55 1.20
N HIS A 53 5.24 -26.85 1.19
CA HIS A 53 3.92 -27.40 1.35
C HIS A 53 3.58 -27.09 2.80
N LEU A 54 3.23 -25.83 3.00
CA LEU A 54 2.75 -25.31 4.25
C LEU A 54 1.35 -25.92 4.35
N SER A 55 1.11 -26.73 5.37
CA SER A 55 -0.20 -27.33 5.61
C SER A 55 -1.27 -26.26 5.54
N ASP A 56 -2.45 -26.59 5.01
CA ASP A 56 -3.57 -25.64 4.79
C ASP A 56 -3.97 -24.87 6.06
N ASN A 57 -3.55 -25.39 7.21
CA ASN A 57 -3.81 -24.88 8.54
C ASN A 57 -2.74 -23.88 9.02
N ILE A 58 -1.82 -23.39 8.18
CA ILE A 58 -0.77 -22.44 8.58
C ILE A 58 -0.76 -21.23 7.63
N CYS A 59 -0.79 -20.02 8.20
CA CYS A 59 -0.78 -18.77 7.46
C CYS A 59 0.59 -18.53 6.79
N ALA A 60 0.63 -18.35 5.47
CA ALA A 60 1.89 -18.16 4.72
C ALA A 60 2.64 -16.88 5.04
N VAL A 61 1.97 -15.89 5.64
CA VAL A 61 2.53 -14.56 5.92
C VAL A 61 3.27 -14.57 7.25
N CYS A 62 2.67 -15.12 8.31
CA CYS A 62 3.25 -15.15 9.66
C CYS A 62 3.81 -16.53 10.07
N GLY A 63 3.48 -17.59 9.35
CA GLY A 63 3.91 -18.96 9.65
C GLY A 63 3.25 -19.58 10.88
N GLN A 64 2.17 -19.00 11.40
CA GLN A 64 1.41 -19.51 12.57
C GLN A 64 0.16 -20.28 12.14
N PRO A 65 -0.33 -21.23 12.98
CA PRO A 65 -1.52 -22.01 12.65
C PRO A 65 -2.77 -21.13 12.59
N ILE A 66 -3.61 -21.40 11.60
CA ILE A 66 -4.94 -20.81 11.44
C ILE A 66 -5.89 -21.63 12.32
N LEU A 67 -6.23 -21.08 13.49
CA LEU A 67 -7.02 -21.78 14.51
C LEU A 67 -8.54 -21.63 14.33
N VAL A 68 -8.96 -20.70 13.46
CA VAL A 68 -10.36 -20.29 13.27
C VAL A 68 -10.71 -20.46 11.81
N ASP A 69 -11.81 -21.15 11.51
CA ASP A 69 -12.30 -21.29 10.13
C ASP A 69 -12.93 -19.97 9.63
N VAL A 70 -13.05 -19.81 8.32
CA VAL A 70 -13.58 -18.61 7.64
C VAL A 70 -15.00 -18.22 8.11
N SER A 71 -15.71 -19.14 8.76
CA SER A 71 -17.11 -19.02 9.16
C SER A 71 -17.31 -18.68 10.64
N GLU A 72 -16.24 -18.62 11.44
CA GLU A 72 -16.29 -18.32 12.89
C GLU A 72 -15.54 -17.03 13.22
N GLU A 73 -16.06 -16.24 14.16
CA GLU A 73 -15.34 -15.06 14.66
C GLU A 73 -14.22 -15.50 15.60
N GLY A 74 -12.98 -15.11 15.27
CA GLY A 74 -11.81 -15.47 16.04
C GLY A 74 -11.63 -14.58 17.26
N ILE A 75 -11.27 -15.18 18.40
CA ILE A 75 -10.98 -14.45 19.65
C ILE A 75 -9.76 -13.51 19.48
N ILE A 76 -8.78 -13.89 18.66
CA ILE A 76 -7.52 -13.15 18.47
C ILE A 76 -7.49 -12.44 17.11
N GLU A 77 -7.69 -13.18 16.02
CA GLU A 77 -7.80 -12.63 14.67
C GLU A 77 -8.68 -13.51 13.79
N ASN A 78 -9.45 -12.90 12.88
CA ASN A 78 -10.29 -13.64 11.94
C ASN A 78 -9.49 -14.19 10.77
N THR A 79 -10.10 -15.15 10.09
CA THR A 79 -9.55 -15.79 8.91
C THR A 79 -10.24 -15.25 7.65
N TYR A 80 -9.44 -14.87 6.66
CA TYR A 80 -9.93 -14.34 5.38
C TYR A 80 -9.56 -15.28 4.22
N ARG A 81 -10.57 -15.67 3.43
CA ARG A 81 -10.39 -16.43 2.18
C ARG A 81 -10.40 -15.50 0.97
N LEU A 82 -9.33 -15.54 0.19
CA LEU A 82 -9.21 -14.82 -1.08
C LEU A 82 -10.06 -15.46 -2.19
N SER A 83 -10.26 -14.73 -3.31
CA SER A 83 -10.90 -15.23 -4.55
C SER A 83 -10.24 -16.50 -5.10
N CYS A 84 -8.92 -16.56 -5.01
CA CYS A 84 -8.09 -17.71 -5.36
C CYS A 84 -8.17 -18.88 -4.36
N ASN A 85 -9.13 -18.89 -3.43
CA ASN A 85 -9.39 -19.90 -2.41
C ASN A 85 -8.29 -20.12 -1.35
N HIS A 86 -7.20 -19.34 -1.37
CA HIS A 86 -6.18 -19.38 -0.33
C HIS A 86 -6.64 -18.64 0.93
N VAL A 87 -6.29 -19.21 2.09
CA VAL A 87 -6.75 -18.77 3.41
C VAL A 87 -5.59 -18.17 4.19
N PHE A 88 -5.83 -17.04 4.86
CA PHE A 88 -4.84 -16.30 5.65
C PHE A 88 -5.52 -15.62 6.85
N HIS A 89 -4.74 -15.18 7.85
CA HIS A 89 -5.28 -14.26 8.85
C HIS A 89 -5.58 -12.89 8.22
N GLU A 90 -6.72 -12.31 8.59
CA GLU A 90 -7.23 -11.05 8.06
C GLU A 90 -6.18 -9.92 8.17
N PHE A 91 -5.52 -9.78 9.32
CA PHE A 91 -4.48 -8.77 9.54
C PHE A 91 -3.21 -9.05 8.75
N CYS A 92 -2.83 -10.32 8.60
CA CYS A 92 -1.66 -10.72 7.85
C CYS A 92 -1.78 -10.38 6.36
N ILE A 93 -2.91 -10.74 5.74
CA ILE A 93 -3.12 -10.45 4.32
C ILE A 93 -3.36 -8.95 4.07
N ARG A 94 -4.01 -8.23 5.02
CA ARG A 94 -4.09 -6.76 4.97
C ARG A 94 -2.72 -6.10 5.07
N GLY A 95 -1.89 -6.54 6.01
CA GLY A 95 -0.51 -6.05 6.18
C GLY A 95 0.34 -6.31 4.93
N TRP A 96 0.22 -7.48 4.31
CA TRP A 96 0.89 -7.80 3.07
C TRP A 96 0.51 -6.84 1.91
N CYS A 97 -0.78 -6.61 1.74
CA CYS A 97 -1.31 -5.73 0.68
C CYS A 97 -0.98 -4.25 0.92
N ILE A 98 -1.12 -3.76 2.17
CA ILE A 98 -0.93 -2.34 2.52
C ILE A 98 0.55 -2.03 2.74
N VAL A 99 1.17 -2.67 3.73
CA VAL A 99 2.53 -2.37 4.19
C VAL A 99 3.55 -2.87 3.15
N GLY A 100 3.33 -4.07 2.62
CA GLY A 100 4.19 -4.67 1.62
C GLY A 100 4.03 -4.09 0.21
N LYS A 101 2.99 -3.29 -0.06
CA LYS A 101 2.57 -2.80 -1.39
C LYS A 101 2.41 -3.92 -2.44
N LYS A 102 2.08 -5.14 -2.01
CA LYS A 102 1.91 -6.32 -2.87
C LYS A 102 0.45 -6.73 -2.96
N GLN A 103 -0.25 -6.26 -3.99
CA GLN A 103 -1.67 -6.54 -4.25
C GLN A 103 -1.91 -7.91 -4.90
N MET A 104 -1.20 -8.92 -4.43
CA MET A 104 -1.22 -10.25 -5.03
C MET A 104 -1.10 -11.34 -3.98
N CYS A 105 -1.83 -12.44 -4.19
CA CYS A 105 -1.78 -13.61 -3.33
C CYS A 105 -0.33 -14.12 -3.20
N PRO A 106 0.17 -14.37 -1.98
CA PRO A 106 1.51 -14.93 -1.75
C PRO A 106 1.77 -16.25 -2.47
N TYR A 107 0.74 -17.08 -2.65
CA TYR A 107 0.85 -18.40 -3.30
C TYR A 107 0.73 -18.31 -4.82
N CYS A 108 -0.46 -17.98 -5.31
CA CYS A 108 -0.79 -18.09 -6.73
C CYS A 108 -0.55 -16.80 -7.53
N LYS A 109 -0.19 -15.70 -6.86
CA LYS A 109 0.05 -14.38 -7.49
C LYS A 109 -1.19 -13.79 -8.19
N GLU A 110 -2.37 -14.35 -7.95
CA GLU A 110 -3.65 -13.76 -8.36
C GLU A 110 -3.85 -12.41 -7.66
N LYS A 111 -4.47 -11.44 -8.36
CA LYS A 111 -4.76 -10.13 -7.79
C LYS A 111 -5.77 -10.26 -6.67
N VAL A 112 -5.51 -9.56 -5.56
CA VAL A 112 -6.40 -9.56 -4.39
C VAL A 112 -7.47 -8.46 -4.53
N ASP A 113 -8.73 -8.81 -4.31
CA ASP A 113 -9.86 -7.85 -4.32
C ASP A 113 -9.94 -7.04 -3.03
N LEU A 114 -9.10 -6.01 -2.96
CA LEU A 114 -8.97 -5.10 -1.81
C LEU A 114 -10.30 -4.48 -1.37
N LYS A 115 -11.18 -4.16 -2.32
CA LYS A 115 -12.47 -3.51 -2.04
C LYS A 115 -13.38 -4.36 -1.16
N ARG A 116 -13.30 -5.69 -1.26
CA ARG A 116 -14.07 -6.64 -0.44
C ARG A 116 -13.43 -6.91 0.92
N MET A 117 -12.10 -6.75 1.01
CA MET A 117 -11.35 -6.87 2.26
C MET A 117 -11.42 -5.61 3.13
N PHE A 118 -11.61 -4.45 2.51
CA PHE A 118 -11.69 -3.16 3.16
C PHE A 118 -13.12 -2.65 3.22
N SER A 119 -14.04 -3.48 3.73
CA SER A 119 -15.27 -2.93 4.30
C SER A 119 -14.87 -2.06 5.50
N ASN A 120 -14.74 -0.76 5.18
CA ASN A 120 -14.40 0.42 5.96
C ASN A 120 -13.19 0.37 6.91
N PRO A 121 -12.04 0.97 6.51
CA PRO A 121 -10.88 1.15 7.38
C PRO A 121 -11.12 2.00 8.64
N TRP A 122 -12.20 2.78 8.69
CA TRP A 122 -12.56 3.73 9.76
C TRP A 122 -14.06 4.04 9.74
N GLU A 123 -14.90 3.04 10.00
CA GLU A 123 -16.36 3.22 9.97
C GLU A 123 -16.91 4.04 11.15
N ARG A 124 -16.79 5.39 11.05
CA ARG A 124 -17.79 6.41 11.42
C ARG A 124 -18.12 6.86 12.87
N PRO A 125 -17.26 6.84 13.92
CA PRO A 125 -17.58 7.57 15.15
C PRO A 125 -17.26 9.08 15.06
N HIS A 126 -16.09 9.45 14.52
CA HIS A 126 -15.57 10.83 14.63
C HIS A 126 -16.19 11.82 13.62
N VAL A 127 -16.62 11.35 12.44
CA VAL A 127 -17.19 12.22 11.40
C VAL A 127 -18.60 12.68 11.78
N MET A 128 -19.42 11.78 12.33
CA MET A 128 -20.76 12.11 12.84
C MET A 128 -20.67 13.05 14.04
N TYR A 129 -19.75 12.78 14.97
CA TYR A 129 -19.54 13.62 16.14
C TYR A 129 -19.02 15.02 15.75
N GLY A 130 -18.08 15.11 14.80
CA GLY A 130 -17.58 16.38 14.28
C GLY A 130 -18.64 17.23 13.58
N GLN A 131 -19.48 16.61 12.74
CA GLN A 131 -20.60 17.31 12.08
C GLN A 131 -21.66 17.78 13.07
N LEU A 132 -21.98 16.97 14.09
CA LEU A 132 -22.94 17.33 15.13
C LEU A 132 -22.44 18.50 16.00
N LEU A 133 -21.16 18.50 16.39
CA LEU A 133 -20.54 19.57 17.16
C LEU A 133 -20.49 20.89 16.38
N ASP A 134 -20.19 20.85 15.09
CA ASP A 134 -20.15 22.07 14.28
C ASP A 134 -21.56 22.63 14.02
N TRP A 135 -22.56 21.76 13.87
CA TRP A 135 -23.98 22.16 13.85
C TRP A 135 -24.40 22.84 15.15
N LEU A 136 -24.05 22.24 16.30
CA LEU A 136 -24.38 22.77 17.62
C LEU A 136 -23.67 24.11 17.87
N ARG A 137 -22.40 24.23 17.47
CA ARG A 137 -21.65 25.50 17.55
C ARG A 137 -22.28 26.58 16.68
N TYR A 138 -22.71 26.24 15.47
CA TYR A 138 -23.40 27.17 14.57
C TYR A 138 -24.73 27.61 15.16
N LEU A 139 -25.56 26.69 15.67
CA LEU A 139 -26.82 27.04 16.34
C LEU A 139 -26.60 27.99 17.51
N VAL A 140 -25.66 27.69 18.40
CA VAL A 140 -25.36 28.54 19.58
C VAL A 140 -24.83 29.92 19.17
N ALA A 141 -23.94 30.00 18.18
CA ALA A 141 -23.41 31.26 17.68
C ALA A 141 -24.47 32.13 16.97
N TRP A 142 -25.48 31.51 16.37
CA TRP A 142 -26.57 32.20 15.68
C TRP A 142 -27.73 32.60 16.60
N GLN A 143 -27.87 32.02 17.80
CA GLN A 143 -28.91 32.40 18.76
C GLN A 143 -28.94 33.92 19.05
N PRO A 144 -27.82 34.61 19.33
CA PRO A 144 -27.83 36.06 19.56
C PRO A 144 -28.27 36.87 18.33
N VAL A 145 -27.90 36.41 17.13
CA VAL A 145 -28.28 37.05 15.85
C VAL A 145 -29.78 36.88 15.60
N ILE A 146 -30.33 35.69 15.84
CA ILE A 146 -31.75 35.39 15.68
C ILE A 146 -32.57 36.20 16.70
N ILE A 147 -32.17 36.23 17.98
CA ILE A 147 -32.85 36.99 19.02
C ILE A 147 -32.81 38.49 18.69
N GLY A 148 -31.64 39.03 18.32
CA GLY A 148 -31.50 40.43 17.94
C GLY A 148 -32.33 40.80 16.71
N PHE A 149 -32.39 39.92 15.71
CA PHE A 149 -33.22 40.11 14.52
C PHE A 149 -34.72 40.10 14.85
N VAL A 150 -35.18 39.15 15.66
CA VAL A 150 -36.60 39.07 16.08
C VAL A 150 -36.98 40.28 16.95
N GLN A 151 -36.12 40.69 17.89
CA GLN A 151 -36.32 41.90 18.69
C GLN A 151 -36.35 43.15 17.82
N GLY A 152 -35.46 43.27 16.83
CA GLY A 152 -35.46 44.37 15.88
C GLY A 152 -36.74 44.43 15.03
N ILE A 153 -37.24 43.28 14.57
CA ILE A 153 -38.52 43.22 13.84
C ILE A 153 -39.69 43.62 14.75
N ASN A 154 -39.75 43.09 15.98
CA ASN A 154 -40.81 43.44 16.92
C ASN A 154 -40.79 44.93 17.27
N TYR A 155 -39.60 45.52 17.44
CA TYR A 155 -39.45 46.96 17.65
C TYR A 155 -39.95 47.78 16.45
N VAL A 156 -39.55 47.41 15.23
CA VAL A 156 -39.95 48.13 14.00
C VAL A 156 -41.45 47.99 13.71
N LEU A 157 -42.03 46.82 13.98
CA LEU A 157 -43.46 46.58 13.82
C LEU A 157 -44.30 47.07 15.01
N GLY A 158 -43.67 47.57 16.08
CA GLY A 158 -44.36 48.04 17.29
C GLY A 158 -45.13 46.94 18.01
N LEU A 159 -44.64 45.69 17.96
CA LEU A 159 -45.17 44.53 18.69
C LEU A 159 -44.51 44.34 20.07
N GLU A 160 -43.94 45.42 20.62
CA GLU A 160 -43.70 45.57 22.06
C GLU A 160 -44.72 46.52 22.69
#